data_AF-A0A392VE65-F1
#
_entry.id   AF-A0A392VE65-F1
#
_cell.length_a   1.000
_cell.length_b   1.000
_cell.length_c   1.000
_cell.angle_alpha   90.00
_cell.angle_beta   90.00
_cell.angle_gamma   90.00
#
_symmetry.space_group_name_H-M   'P 1'
#
loop_
_entity.id
_entity.type
_entity.pdbx_description
1 polymer ?
#
loop_
_entity_poly.entity_id
_entity_poly.type
_entity_poly.pdbx_seq_one_letter_code
_entity_poly.pdbx_strand_id
1 'polypeptide(L)' 'MDLFNECMEIVGSCITDSKIDKGSIDDVVLVGGSSRIPKVQQLLGDFFKGKDLCKSINPDE' A
#
# COMPACT_ATOMS: atom_id res chain seq x y z
N MET A 1 20.18 -2.23 1.28
CA MET A 1 19.14 -1.69 0.37
C MET A 1 17.83 -2.34 0.77
N ASP A 2 16.97 -1.56 1.41
CA ASP A 2 15.70 -2.01 1.95
C ASP A 2 14.65 -2.09 0.82
N LEU A 3 14.38 -3.29 0.31
CA LEU A 3 13.39 -3.51 -0.77
C LEU A 3 12.03 -2.84 -0.45
N PHE A 4 11.66 -2.79 0.82
CA PHE A 4 10.43 -2.12 1.26
C PHE A 4 10.39 -0.63 0.91
N ASN A 5 11.52 0.08 1.02
CA ASN A 5 11.59 1.50 0.69
C ASN A 5 11.48 1.72 -0.82
N GLU A 6 12.09 0.84 -1.63
CA GLU A 6 11.96 0.88 -3.09
C GLU A 6 10.50 0.64 -3.51
N CYS A 7 9.80 -0.30 -2.88
CA CYS A 7 8.37 -0.48 -3.10
C CYS A 7 7.55 0.78 -2.76
N MET A 8 7.88 1.49 -1.68
CA MET A 8 7.18 2.73 -1.31
C MET A 8 7.42 3.86 -2.33
N GLU A 9 8.62 3.93 -2.91
CA GLU A 9 8.93 4.90 -3.96
C GLU A 9 8.06 4.66 -5.20
N ILE A 10 7.92 3.40 -5.62
CA ILE A 10 7.04 3.01 -6.73
C ILE A 10 5.59 3.41 -6.45
N VAL A 11 5.08 3.13 -5.24
CA VAL A 11 3.71 3.53 -4.86
C VAL A 11 3.54 5.05 -4.95
N GLY A 12 4.50 5.84 -4.47
CA GLY A 12 4.47 7.30 -4.59
C GLY A 12 4.50 7.81 -6.03
N SER A 13 5.28 7.16 -6.89
CA SER A 13 5.32 7.45 -8.32
C SER A 13 3.96 7.16 -8.98
N CYS A 14 3.35 6.00 -8.70
CA CYS A 14 2.04 5.64 -9.22
C CYS A 14 0.93 6.62 -8.83
N ILE A 15 0.94 7.12 -7.59
CA ILE A 15 -0.01 8.13 -7.11
C ILE A 15 0.16 9.42 -7.90
N THR A 16 1.41 9.85 -8.09
CA THR A 16 1.77 11.06 -8.83
C THR A 16 1.34 10.96 -10.30
N ASP A 17 1.60 9.80 -10.92
CA ASP A 17 1.22 9.52 -12.31
C ASP A 17 -0.31 9.49 -12.49
N SER A 18 -1.01 8.92 -11.52
CA SER A 18 -2.48 8.89 -11.46
C SER A 18 -3.11 10.27 -11.23
N LYS A 19 -2.31 11.28 -10.84
CA LYS A 19 -2.76 12.65 -10.48
C LYS A 19 -3.86 12.66 -9.41
N ILE A 20 -3.89 11.64 -8.56
CA ILE A 20 -4.83 11.54 -7.43
C ILE A 20 -4.12 11.97 -6.15
N ASP A 21 -4.86 12.65 -5.26
CA ASP A 21 -4.34 12.90 -3.92
C ASP A 21 -4.45 11.64 -3.08
N LYS A 22 -3.51 11.46 -2.14
CA LYS A 22 -3.52 10.34 -1.19
C LYS A 22 -4.82 10.27 -0.39
N GLY A 23 -5.46 11.41 -0.13
CA GLY A 23 -6.76 11.50 0.55
C GLY A 23 -7.93 10.96 -0.28
N SER A 24 -7.84 11.00 -1.61
CA SER A 24 -8.90 10.57 -2.53
C SER A 24 -9.01 9.05 -2.70
N ILE A 25 -8.11 8.28 -2.08
CA ILE A 25 -8.02 6.82 -2.23
C ILE A 25 -8.94 6.17 -1.21
N ASP A 26 -10.17 5.82 -1.56
CA ASP A 26 -11.15 5.30 -0.59
C ASP A 26 -10.67 4.04 0.15
N ASP A 27 -10.26 3.02 -0.61
CA ASP A 27 -9.85 1.72 -0.10
C ASP A 27 -8.45 1.35 -0.60
N VAL A 28 -7.64 0.77 0.30
CA VAL A 28 -6.34 0.20 -0.04
C VAL A 28 -6.40 -1.30 0.11
N VAL A 29 -6.24 -1.99 -1.01
CA VAL A 29 -6.35 -3.44 -1.13
C VAL A 29 -4.96 -4.07 -1.18
N LEU A 30 -4.78 -5.14 -0.42
CA LEU A 30 -3.53 -5.89 -0.38
C LEU A 30 -3.68 -7.27 -1.02
N VAL A 31 -2.93 -7.53 -2.10
CA VAL A 31 -2.93 -8.80 -2.83
C VAL A 31 -1.52 -9.44 -2.76
N GLY A 32 -1.44 -10.77 -2.77
CA GLY A 32 -0.21 -11.54 -2.72
C GLY A 32 0.26 -11.92 -1.31
N GLY A 33 0.99 -13.05 -1.21
CA GLY A 33 1.46 -13.61 0.06
C GLY A 33 2.36 -12.67 0.87
N SER A 34 3.17 -11.84 0.21
CA SER A 34 4.05 -10.85 0.85
C SER A 34 3.29 -9.75 1.59
N SER A 35 2.03 -9.52 1.26
CA SER A 35 1.17 -8.56 1.96
C SER A 35 0.74 -9.03 3.36
N ARG A 36 1.00 -10.30 3.71
CA ARG A 36 0.82 -10.82 5.08
C ARG A 36 1.92 -10.34 6.04
N ILE A 37 2.99 -9.74 5.53
CA ILE A 37 4.11 -9.23 6.33
C ILE A 37 3.64 -7.99 7.11
N PRO A 38 3.69 -8.00 8.47
CA PRO A 38 3.18 -6.90 9.29
C PRO A 38 3.93 -5.58 9.06
N LYS A 39 5.22 -5.66 8.71
CA LYS A 39 6.05 -4.48 8.39
C LYS A 39 5.54 -3.73 7.16
N VAL A 40 5.10 -4.45 6.12
CA VAL A 40 4.54 -3.86 4.89
C VAL A 40 3.22 -3.16 5.20
N GLN A 41 2.36 -3.81 6.00
CA GLN A 41 1.10 -3.21 6.42
C GLN A 41 1.33 -1.93 7.24
N GLN A 42 2.31 -1.91 8.15
CA GLN A 42 2.64 -0.69 8.87
C GLN A 42 3.15 0.43 7.94
N LEU A 43 4.04 0.12 7.00
CA LEU A 43 4.58 1.11 6.07
C LEU A 43 3.50 1.69 5.16
N LEU A 44 2.64 0.84 4.60
CA LEU A 44 1.52 1.28 3.76
C LEU A 44 0.49 2.07 4.57
N GLY A 45 0.18 1.60 5.79
CA GLY A 45 -0.70 2.34 6.70
C GLY A 45 -0.16 3.74 6.98
N ASP A 46 1.12 3.88 7.32
CA ASP A 46 1.77 5.18 7.54
C ASP A 46 1.76 6.05 6.27
N PHE A 47 2.05 5.44 5.11
CA PHE A 47 2.05 6.13 3.81
C PHE A 47 0.67 6.70 3.42
N PHE A 48 -0.40 5.96 3.71
CA PHE A 48 -1.78 6.36 3.46
C PHE A 48 -2.44 7.11 4.63
N LYS A 49 -1.64 7.67 5.56
CA LYS A 49 -2.11 8.47 6.72
C LYS A 49 -3.01 7.69 7.70
N GLY A 50 -2.68 6.43 7.96
CA GLY A 50 -3.41 5.57 8.90
C GLY A 50 -4.74 5.05 8.36
N LYS A 51 -4.93 5.05 7.03
CA LYS A 51 -6.12 4.47 6.40
C LYS A 51 -6.19 2.96 6.63
N ASP A 52 -7.38 2.43 6.85
CA ASP A 52 -7.60 1.00 7.05
C ASP A 52 -7.26 0.23 5.77
N LEU A 53 -6.28 -0.67 5.87
CA LEU A 53 -5.89 -1.56 4.79
C LEU A 53 -6.95 -2.65 4.69
N CYS A 54 -7.70 -2.69 3.60
CA CYS A 54 -8.75 -3.66 3.38
C CYS A 54 -8.13 -5.04 3.14
N LYS A 55 -8.22 -5.89 4.17
CA LYS A 55 -7.79 -7.31 4.15
C LYS A 55 -8.91 -8.26 3.71
N SER A 56 -10.02 -7.71 3.22
CA SER A 56 -11.25 -8.47 3.00
C SER A 56 -11.21 -9.36 1.75
N ILE A 57 -10.16 -9.25 0.94
CA ILE A 57 -9.99 -10.04 -0.27
C ILE A 57 -8.86 -11.02 -0.09
N ASN A 58 -9.12 -12.24 -0.55
CA ASN A 58 -8.21 -13.36 -0.41
C ASN A 58 -6.98 -13.07 -1.28
N PRO A 59 -5.77 -12.91 -0.71
CA PRO A 59 -4.59 -12.45 -1.46
C PRO A 59 -3.99 -13.53 -2.40
N ASP A 60 -4.65 -14.67 -2.54
CA ASP A 60 -4.21 -15.88 -3.25
C ASP A 60 -5.04 -16.19 -4.51
N GLU A 61 -6.09 -15.41 -4.82
CA GLU A 61 -6.90 -15.54 -6.05
C GLU A 61 -6.60 -14.48 -7.10
#